data_AF-F6D7D9-F1
#
_entry.id   AF-F6D7D9-F1
#
_cell.length_a   1.000
_cell.length_b   1.000
_cell.length_c   1.000
_cell.angle_alpha   90.00
_cell.angle_beta   90.00
_cell.angle_gamma   90.00
#
_symmetry.space_group_name_H-M   'P 1'
#
loop_
_entity.id
_entity.type
_entity.pdbx_description
1 polymer ?
#
loop_
_entity_poly.entity_id
_entity_poly.type
_entity_poly.pdbx_seq_one_letter_code
_entity_poly.pdbx_strand_id
1 'polypeptide(L)'
;MKAIVFDNSGTLIERYRALKYIKTGAICDDVSSIDIVDYDNKRALVVLQTDPSKCIRKARPDQTIHHFLKKNLVKFDISYSAADVDKTGLLDILKDDKALIKDLQDTLNAVIEKKYNVQICSGSGFIANTEEGKIEFTITSGGRVFKEVPEVINELKDRGIEIFVASGDRQGSLQKLAEYVGIPEKNVFGTADTRRKMEIVKNLKKNYKVMMVGNDLNDILALKEADIGVLTLQQDKNVSKRVYDAADFVVENIKEILKIDF
;
A
#
# COMPACT_ATOMS: atom_id res chain seq x y z
N MET A 1 14.62 -11.01 24.74
CA MET A 1 13.67 -9.90 24.49
C MET A 1 12.70 -10.34 23.40
N LYS A 2 11.47 -9.82 23.36
CA LYS A 2 10.47 -10.16 22.34
C LYS A 2 10.26 -8.96 21.41
N ALA A 3 10.00 -9.23 20.14
CA ALA A 3 9.64 -8.20 19.17
C ALA A 3 8.54 -8.68 18.23
N ILE A 4 7.68 -7.77 17.78
CA ILE A 4 6.71 -8.02 16.72
C ILE A 4 7.03 -7.13 15.52
N VAL A 5 7.02 -7.74 14.34
CA VAL A 5 7.09 -7.05 13.05
C VAL A 5 5.72 -7.15 12.40
N PHE A 6 5.09 -6.01 12.14
CA PHE A 6 3.84 -5.93 11.40
C PHE A 6 4.11 -5.58 9.94
N ASP A 7 3.42 -6.24 9.02
CA ASP A 7 3.09 -5.59 7.75
C ASP A 7 2.16 -4.38 7.98
N ASN A 8 2.11 -3.47 7.01
CA ASN A 8 1.17 -2.36 7.04
C ASN A 8 -0.20 -2.73 6.45
N SER A 9 -0.24 -2.99 5.14
CA SER A 9 -1.44 -2.94 4.30
C SER A 9 -2.24 -4.24 4.37
N GLY A 10 -3.33 -4.21 5.14
CA GLY A 10 -4.16 -5.37 5.43
C GLY A 10 -3.83 -6.02 6.78
N THR A 11 -2.85 -5.46 7.51
CA THR A 11 -2.47 -5.89 8.85
C THR A 11 -2.76 -4.80 9.89
N LEU A 12 -2.09 -3.64 9.82
CA LEU A 12 -2.39 -2.49 10.70
C LEU A 12 -3.47 -1.57 10.13
N ILE A 13 -3.55 -1.52 8.80
CA ILE A 13 -4.54 -0.70 8.10
C ILE A 13 -5.44 -1.57 7.24
N GLU A 14 -6.73 -1.31 7.32
CA GLU A 14 -7.69 -1.73 6.34
C GLU A 14 -7.47 -0.91 5.07
N ARG A 15 -7.13 -1.58 3.97
CA ARG A 15 -6.86 -0.93 2.70
C ARG A 15 -8.11 -0.92 1.83
N TYR A 16 -8.42 0.26 1.30
CA TYR A 16 -9.41 0.45 0.25
C TYR A 16 -8.74 1.02 -0.99
N ARG A 17 -9.14 0.53 -2.17
CA ARG A 17 -8.65 1.00 -3.46
C ARG A 17 -9.85 1.26 -4.34
N ALA A 18 -9.90 2.43 -4.95
CA ALA A 18 -10.84 2.74 -6.01
C ALA A 18 -10.07 2.82 -7.32
N LEU A 19 -10.54 2.09 -8.33
CA LEU A 19 -9.99 2.12 -9.67
C LEU A 19 -11.10 2.45 -10.65
N LYS A 20 -10.89 3.48 -11.47
CA LYS A 20 -11.87 3.93 -12.46
C LYS A 20 -11.38 3.56 -13.85
N TYR A 21 -12.22 2.89 -14.64
CA TYR A 21 -11.98 2.72 -16.07
C TYR A 21 -12.49 3.94 -16.84
N ILE A 22 -11.57 4.77 -17.36
CA ILE A 22 -11.91 6.09 -17.91
C ILE A 22 -12.94 5.99 -19.05
N LYS A 23 -12.80 4.98 -19.92
CA LYS A 23 -13.68 4.79 -21.08
C LYS A 23 -15.16 4.61 -20.70
N THR A 24 -15.44 3.95 -19.58
CA THR A 24 -16.81 3.63 -19.15
C THR A 24 -17.28 4.49 -17.98
N GLY A 25 -16.35 5.10 -17.25
CA GLY A 25 -16.63 5.79 -15.99
C GLY A 25 -16.87 4.87 -14.80
N ALA A 26 -16.88 3.54 -14.98
CA ALA A 26 -17.09 2.58 -13.91
C ALA A 26 -15.96 2.63 -12.88
N ILE A 27 -16.31 2.56 -11.59
CA ILE A 27 -15.37 2.49 -10.47
C ILE A 27 -15.52 1.11 -9.82
N CYS A 28 -14.41 0.39 -9.69
CA CYS A 28 -14.33 -0.90 -9.02
C CYS A 28 -13.35 -0.82 -7.83
N ASP A 29 -13.55 -1.69 -6.85
CA ASP A 29 -12.74 -1.76 -5.63
C ASP A 29 -12.15 -3.15 -5.31
N ASP A 30 -12.49 -4.14 -6.11
CA ASP A 30 -12.13 -5.55 -5.98
C ASP A 30 -11.07 -6.01 -7.00
N VAL A 31 -10.53 -5.09 -7.82
CA VAL A 31 -9.58 -5.43 -8.89
C VAL A 31 -8.13 -5.18 -8.48
N SER A 32 -7.27 -6.15 -8.78
CA SER A 32 -5.81 -6.01 -8.65
C SER A 32 -5.27 -5.07 -9.72
N SER A 33 -4.59 -4.00 -9.30
CA SER A 33 -3.92 -3.09 -10.22
C SER A 33 -2.75 -3.73 -10.95
N ILE A 34 -2.15 -4.78 -10.37
CA ILE A 34 -1.06 -5.54 -10.98
C ILE A 34 -1.64 -6.38 -12.12
N ASP A 35 -2.73 -7.10 -11.88
CA ASP A 35 -3.37 -7.95 -12.90
C ASP A 35 -3.86 -7.12 -14.09
N ILE A 36 -4.34 -5.88 -13.85
CA ILE A 36 -4.69 -4.95 -14.94
C ILE A 36 -3.46 -4.59 -15.78
N VAL A 37 -2.31 -4.35 -15.14
CA VAL A 37 -1.07 -4.06 -15.85
C VAL A 37 -0.56 -5.31 -16.58
N ASP A 38 -0.58 -6.49 -15.95
CA ASP A 38 -0.13 -7.75 -16.55
C ASP A 38 -0.98 -8.21 -17.72
N TYR A 39 -2.26 -7.82 -17.77
CA TYR A 39 -3.14 -8.13 -18.89
C TYR A 39 -2.65 -7.53 -20.21
N ASP A 40 -1.92 -6.40 -20.16
CA ASP A 40 -1.31 -5.79 -21.35
C ASP A 40 0.08 -5.26 -20.99
N ASN A 41 1.12 -5.90 -21.53
CA ASN A 41 2.51 -5.60 -21.20
C ASN A 41 2.97 -4.16 -21.54
N LYS A 42 2.14 -3.39 -22.26
CA LYS A 42 2.35 -1.97 -22.58
C LYS A 42 1.82 -1.05 -21.49
N ARG A 43 1.21 -1.58 -20.43
CA ARG A 43 0.70 -0.79 -19.32
C ARG A 43 1.79 -0.48 -18.29
N ALA A 44 1.69 0.71 -17.72
CA ALA A 44 2.49 1.14 -16.59
C ALA A 44 1.58 1.71 -15.50
N LEU A 45 1.73 1.19 -14.28
CA LEU A 45 1.13 1.78 -13.08
C LEU A 45 2.00 2.95 -12.60
N VAL A 46 1.46 4.15 -12.70
CA VAL A 46 2.10 5.39 -12.30
C VAL A 46 1.49 5.87 -10.99
N VAL A 47 2.34 6.16 -10.00
CA VAL A 47 1.95 6.66 -8.68
C VAL A 47 2.45 8.08 -8.50
N LEU A 48 1.56 9.01 -8.13
CA LEU A 48 1.90 10.41 -7.94
C LEU A 48 2.49 10.64 -6.55
N GLN A 49 3.68 11.24 -6.49
CA GLN A 49 4.38 11.58 -5.26
C GLN A 49 3.88 12.92 -4.69
N THR A 50 2.58 12.97 -4.39
CA THR A 50 1.91 14.17 -3.85
C THR A 50 0.93 13.79 -2.74
N ASP A 51 0.51 14.77 -1.95
CA ASP A 51 -0.63 14.62 -1.03
C ASP A 51 -1.93 14.82 -1.83
N PRO A 52 -2.72 13.76 -2.11
CA PRO A 52 -3.92 13.88 -2.94
C PRO A 52 -4.93 14.88 -2.36
N SER A 53 -5.01 14.97 -1.03
CA SER A 53 -5.94 15.85 -0.32
C SER A 53 -5.60 17.33 -0.48
N LYS A 54 -4.32 17.66 -0.72
CA LYS A 54 -3.87 19.05 -0.91
C LYS A 54 -3.76 19.43 -2.39
N CYS A 55 -3.29 18.52 -3.24
CA CYS A 55 -2.98 18.79 -4.63
C CYS A 55 -4.17 18.43 -5.54
N ILE A 56 -4.55 17.15 -5.60
CA ILE A 56 -5.54 16.63 -6.55
C ILE A 56 -6.95 17.12 -6.21
N ARG A 57 -7.32 17.07 -4.94
CA ARG A 57 -8.66 17.49 -4.47
C ARG A 57 -9.00 18.96 -4.78
N LYS A 58 -7.98 19.83 -4.80
CA LYS A 58 -8.14 21.27 -5.02
C LYS A 58 -7.87 21.70 -6.47
N ALA A 59 -7.43 20.78 -7.32
CA ALA A 59 -7.11 21.06 -8.71
C ALA A 59 -8.38 21.28 -9.56
N ARG A 60 -8.27 22.07 -10.63
CA ARG A 60 -9.36 22.27 -11.60
C ARG A 60 -9.70 20.92 -12.25
N PRO A 61 -10.98 20.48 -12.24
CA PRO A 61 -11.38 19.14 -12.67
C PRO A 61 -11.26 18.91 -14.18
N ASP A 62 -11.39 19.97 -14.97
CA ASP A 62 -11.47 19.99 -16.44
C ASP A 62 -10.11 20.07 -17.13
N GLN A 63 -9.02 20.28 -16.39
CA GLN A 63 -7.67 20.22 -16.96
C GLN A 63 -7.22 18.76 -17.13
N THR A 64 -6.39 18.50 -18.14
CA THR A 64 -5.82 17.16 -18.34
C THR A 64 -4.83 16.79 -17.24
N ILE A 65 -4.69 15.49 -16.97
CA ILE A 65 -3.69 14.98 -16.03
C ILE A 65 -2.29 15.43 -16.48
N HIS A 66 -1.95 15.28 -17.77
CA HIS A 66 -0.68 15.75 -18.31
C HIS A 66 -0.40 17.24 -18.03
N HIS A 67 -1.37 18.13 -18.29
CA HIS A 67 -1.23 19.57 -18.02
C HIS A 67 -0.99 19.84 -16.53
N PHE A 68 -1.76 19.18 -15.65
CA PHE A 68 -1.62 19.32 -14.21
C PHE A 68 -0.24 18.88 -13.72
N LEU A 69 0.26 17.73 -14.18
CA LEU A 69 1.57 17.21 -13.78
C LEU A 69 2.70 18.17 -14.18
N LYS A 70 2.67 18.63 -15.44
CA LYS A 70 3.68 19.55 -15.98
C LYS A 70 3.66 20.91 -15.29
N LYS A 71 2.47 21.51 -15.12
CA LYS A 71 2.30 22.84 -14.51
C LYS A 71 2.75 22.88 -13.06
N ASN A 72 2.48 21.82 -12.30
CA ASN A 72 2.75 21.78 -10.85
C ASN A 72 4.05 21.04 -10.50
N LEU A 73 4.84 20.62 -11.50
CA LEU A 73 6.08 19.85 -11.33
C LEU A 73 5.87 18.62 -10.43
N VAL A 74 4.73 17.95 -10.62
CA VAL A 74 4.34 16.79 -9.81
C VAL A 74 5.27 15.64 -10.12
N LYS A 75 6.04 15.22 -9.12
CA LYS A 75 6.84 14.00 -9.20
C LYS A 75 5.92 12.79 -9.20
N PHE A 76 6.31 11.76 -9.93
CA PHE A 76 5.65 10.46 -9.96
C PHE A 76 6.70 9.37 -10.04
N ASP A 77 6.31 8.12 -9.77
CA ASP A 77 7.12 6.93 -9.97
C ASP A 77 6.33 5.89 -10.76
N ILE A 78 7.03 5.04 -11.50
CA ILE A 78 6.44 3.86 -12.12
C ILE A 78 6.53 2.76 -11.06
N SER A 79 5.39 2.46 -10.45
CA SER A 79 5.32 1.46 -9.37
C SER A 79 5.39 0.04 -9.91
N TYR A 80 4.90 -0.18 -11.13
CA TYR A 80 4.91 -1.49 -11.78
C TYR A 80 4.70 -1.34 -13.30
N SER A 81 5.46 -2.09 -14.08
CA SER A 81 5.28 -2.27 -15.52
C SER A 81 5.89 -3.61 -15.93
N ALA A 82 5.28 -4.28 -16.90
CA ALA A 82 5.82 -5.54 -17.42
C ALA A 82 7.01 -5.30 -18.38
N ALA A 83 7.05 -4.13 -19.02
CA ALA A 83 8.15 -3.67 -19.86
C ALA A 83 8.96 -2.56 -19.18
N ASP A 84 10.20 -2.35 -19.62
CA ASP A 84 11.01 -1.20 -19.24
C ASP A 84 10.38 0.07 -19.80
N VAL A 85 9.86 0.92 -18.92
CA VAL A 85 9.25 2.19 -19.29
C VAL A 85 10.18 3.32 -18.86
N ASP A 86 10.64 4.11 -19.83
CA ASP A 86 11.42 5.29 -19.53
C ASP A 86 10.54 6.34 -18.83
N LYS A 87 10.88 6.59 -17.56
CA LYS A 87 10.22 7.59 -16.72
C LYS A 87 10.33 9.00 -17.31
N THR A 88 11.42 9.31 -18.03
CA THR A 88 11.63 10.67 -18.58
C THR A 88 10.75 10.93 -19.80
N GLY A 89 10.51 9.94 -20.64
CA GLY A 89 9.65 10.05 -21.82
C GLY A 89 8.14 9.92 -21.57
N LEU A 90 7.71 9.43 -20.40
CA LEU A 90 6.29 9.15 -20.14
C LEU A 90 5.38 10.38 -20.27
N LEU A 91 5.81 11.56 -19.82
CA LEU A 91 5.01 12.78 -19.98
C LEU A 91 4.87 13.19 -21.44
N ASP A 92 5.90 12.96 -22.26
CA ASP A 92 5.86 13.28 -23.70
C ASP A 92 4.95 12.32 -24.46
N ILE A 93 4.94 11.04 -24.06
CA ILE A 93 4.01 10.02 -24.57
C ILE A 93 2.55 10.43 -24.29
N LEU A 94 2.28 11.01 -23.12
CA LEU A 94 0.93 11.39 -22.68
C LEU A 94 0.51 12.81 -23.09
N LYS A 95 1.28 13.50 -23.95
CA LYS A 95 1.06 14.93 -24.25
C LYS A 95 -0.32 15.24 -24.84
N ASP A 96 -0.86 14.30 -25.63
CA ASP A 96 -2.13 14.41 -26.36
C ASP A 96 -3.28 13.64 -25.66
N ASP A 97 -3.00 13.02 -24.51
CA ASP A 97 -3.99 12.31 -23.71
C ASP A 97 -5.05 13.29 -23.14
N LYS A 98 -6.29 12.79 -23.06
CA LYS A 98 -7.47 13.57 -22.66
C LYS A 98 -8.02 13.23 -21.28
N ALA A 99 -7.38 12.34 -20.54
CA ALA A 99 -7.82 12.03 -19.18
C ALA A 99 -7.74 13.28 -18.30
N LEU A 100 -8.77 13.46 -17.48
CA LEU A 100 -8.98 14.69 -16.73
C LEU A 100 -8.61 14.51 -15.26
N ILE A 101 -8.32 15.62 -14.60
CA ILE A 101 -8.16 15.63 -13.13
C ILE A 101 -9.42 15.14 -12.44
N LYS A 102 -10.60 15.35 -13.03
CA LYS A 102 -11.85 14.78 -12.53
C LYS A 102 -11.78 13.26 -12.37
N ASP A 103 -11.09 12.53 -13.27
CA ASP A 103 -10.97 11.07 -13.17
C ASP A 103 -10.17 10.64 -11.93
N LEU A 104 -9.13 11.39 -11.56
CA LEU A 104 -8.39 11.17 -10.29
C LEU A 104 -9.22 11.61 -9.07
N GLN A 105 -10.03 12.66 -9.21
CA GLN A 105 -10.90 13.13 -8.14
C GLN A 105 -12.04 12.14 -7.86
N ASP A 106 -12.57 11.47 -8.87
CA ASP A 106 -13.62 10.46 -8.71
C ASP A 106 -13.11 9.28 -7.87
N THR A 107 -11.91 8.75 -8.16
CA THR A 107 -11.31 7.68 -7.34
C THR A 107 -10.94 8.17 -5.94
N LEU A 108 -10.46 9.42 -5.83
CA LEU A 108 -10.17 10.04 -4.53
C LEU A 108 -11.42 10.18 -3.66
N ASN A 109 -12.53 10.64 -4.24
CA ASN A 109 -13.81 10.81 -3.55
C ASN A 109 -14.37 9.45 -3.12
N ALA A 110 -14.32 8.43 -3.99
CA ALA A 110 -14.74 7.07 -3.63
C ALA A 110 -14.01 6.52 -2.40
N VAL A 111 -12.73 6.87 -2.22
CA VAL A 111 -11.93 6.48 -1.04
C VAL A 111 -12.31 7.30 0.20
N ILE A 112 -12.45 8.62 0.05
CA ILE A 112 -12.80 9.53 1.15
C ILE A 112 -14.21 9.28 1.68
N GLU A 113 -15.18 9.01 0.80
CA GLU A 113 -16.59 8.75 1.16
C GLU A 113 -16.72 7.52 2.05
N LYS A 114 -15.89 6.49 1.80
CA LYS A 114 -15.80 5.31 2.68
C LYS A 114 -14.99 5.57 3.96
N LYS A 115 -14.57 6.82 4.22
CA LYS A 115 -13.80 7.29 5.39
C LYS A 115 -12.39 6.67 5.51
N TYR A 116 -11.77 6.34 4.38
CA TYR A 116 -10.36 5.92 4.36
C TYR A 116 -9.43 7.13 4.19
N ASN A 117 -8.33 7.13 4.93
CA ASN A 117 -7.32 8.16 4.88
C ASN A 117 -6.31 7.86 3.75
N VAL A 118 -6.29 8.73 2.73
CA VAL A 118 -5.37 8.61 1.59
C VAL A 118 -3.91 8.93 1.92
N GLN A 119 -3.63 9.56 3.06
CA GLN A 119 -2.27 9.95 3.43
C GLN A 119 -1.42 8.81 4.01
N ILE A 120 -2.06 7.73 4.46
CA ILE A 120 -1.40 6.58 5.09
C ILE A 120 -1.24 5.38 4.13
N CYS A 121 -1.56 5.57 2.85
CA CYS A 121 -1.42 4.57 1.78
C CYS A 121 -0.57 5.12 0.61
N SER A 122 -0.46 4.34 -0.47
CA SER A 122 0.30 4.65 -1.69
C SER A 122 -0.24 5.83 -2.52
N GLY A 123 -1.36 6.48 -2.12
CA GLY A 123 -1.85 7.72 -2.73
C GLY A 123 -2.68 7.53 -4.01
N SER A 124 -2.65 8.53 -4.90
CA SER A 124 -3.36 8.51 -6.19
C SER A 124 -2.40 8.34 -7.36
N GLY A 125 -2.90 7.77 -8.44
CA GLY A 125 -2.12 7.39 -9.62
C GLY A 125 -3.02 7.06 -10.79
N PHE A 126 -2.40 6.54 -11.85
CA PHE A 126 -3.10 6.11 -13.05
C PHE A 126 -2.36 4.96 -13.73
N ILE A 127 -3.07 4.22 -14.58
CA ILE A 127 -2.48 3.20 -15.45
C ILE A 127 -2.51 3.74 -16.87
N ALA A 128 -1.33 3.88 -17.45
CA ALA A 128 -1.14 4.38 -18.80
C ALA A 128 -0.73 3.25 -19.75
N ASN A 129 -1.30 3.22 -20.94
CA ASN A 129 -0.79 2.46 -22.08
C ASN A 129 0.30 3.30 -22.76
N THR A 130 1.55 2.84 -22.66
CA THR A 130 2.72 3.61 -23.09
C THR A 130 2.92 3.59 -24.61
N GLU A 131 2.31 2.64 -25.32
CA GLU A 131 2.34 2.61 -26.79
C GLU A 131 1.25 3.51 -27.39
N GLU A 132 0.03 3.45 -26.85
CA GLU A 132 -1.07 4.31 -27.32
C GLU A 132 -0.96 5.76 -26.85
N GLY A 133 -0.16 6.02 -25.82
CA GLY A 133 -0.07 7.34 -25.19
C GLY A 133 -1.37 7.76 -24.50
N LYS A 134 -2.04 6.81 -23.85
CA LYS A 134 -3.32 7.05 -23.18
C LYS A 134 -3.33 6.62 -21.74
N ILE A 135 -4.05 7.38 -20.92
CA ILE A 135 -4.42 6.94 -19.57
C ILE A 135 -5.72 6.14 -19.68
N GLU A 136 -5.66 4.86 -19.30
CA GLU A 136 -6.82 3.97 -19.38
C GLU A 136 -7.58 3.91 -18.05
N PHE A 137 -6.85 4.03 -16.94
CA PHE A 137 -7.43 3.95 -15.60
C PHE A 137 -6.87 5.02 -14.67
N THR A 138 -7.70 5.53 -13.77
CA THR A 138 -7.22 6.23 -12.57
C THR A 138 -7.38 5.34 -11.35
N ILE A 139 -6.54 5.57 -10.34
CA ILE A 139 -6.52 4.74 -9.14
C ILE A 139 -6.20 5.61 -7.92
N THR A 140 -6.92 5.37 -6.81
CA THR A 140 -6.57 5.92 -5.50
C THR A 140 -6.62 4.81 -4.45
N SER A 141 -5.60 4.73 -3.62
CA SER A 141 -5.60 3.86 -2.43
C SER A 141 -5.67 4.71 -1.15
N GLY A 142 -6.52 4.30 -0.22
CA GLY A 142 -6.60 4.83 1.14
C GLY A 142 -6.50 3.71 2.17
N GLY A 143 -6.18 4.10 3.39
CA GLY A 143 -6.06 3.20 4.53
C GLY A 143 -6.90 3.71 5.68
N ARG A 144 -7.44 2.80 6.48
CA ARG A 144 -8.05 3.10 7.77
C ARG A 144 -7.41 2.20 8.79
N VAL A 145 -6.86 2.76 9.86
CA VAL A 145 -6.31 1.95 10.94
C VAL A 145 -7.42 1.07 11.49
N PHE A 146 -7.18 -0.24 11.60
CA PHE A 146 -8.16 -1.15 12.19
C PHE A 146 -8.46 -0.69 13.63
N LYS A 147 -9.72 -0.74 14.03
CA LYS A 147 -10.18 -0.18 15.33
C LYS A 147 -9.44 -0.78 16.53
N GLU A 148 -8.94 -2.01 16.38
CA GLU A 148 -8.24 -2.76 17.42
C GLU A 148 -6.76 -2.41 17.54
N VAL A 149 -6.15 -1.83 16.50
CA VAL A 149 -4.70 -1.58 16.46
C VAL A 149 -4.21 -0.70 17.61
N PRO A 150 -4.85 0.43 17.97
CA PRO A 150 -4.38 1.22 19.11
C PRO A 150 -4.33 0.42 20.43
N GLU A 151 -5.32 -0.43 20.67
CA GLU A 151 -5.36 -1.30 21.86
C GLU A 151 -4.25 -2.36 21.81
N VAL A 152 -4.09 -3.05 20.68
CA VAL A 152 -3.04 -4.05 20.51
C VAL A 152 -1.65 -3.46 20.69
N ILE A 153 -1.39 -2.29 20.09
CA ILE A 153 -0.10 -1.61 20.21
C ILE A 153 0.19 -1.21 21.66
N ASN A 154 -0.81 -0.72 22.40
CA ASN A 154 -0.63 -0.35 23.80
C ASN A 154 -0.35 -1.57 24.67
N GLU A 155 -1.13 -2.65 24.52
CA GLU A 155 -0.93 -3.89 25.27
C GLU A 155 0.47 -4.50 25.00
N LEU A 156 0.94 -4.47 23.75
CA LEU A 156 2.28 -4.95 23.42
C LEU A 156 3.38 -4.11 24.08
N LYS A 157 3.21 -2.79 24.15
CA LYS A 157 4.14 -1.89 24.87
C LYS A 157 4.13 -2.17 26.37
N ASP A 158 2.96 -2.37 26.97
CA ASP A 158 2.82 -2.68 28.40
C ASP A 158 3.48 -4.02 28.76
N ARG A 159 3.53 -4.96 27.82
CA ARG A 159 4.28 -6.22 27.93
C ARG A 159 5.78 -6.10 27.67
N GLY A 160 6.29 -4.89 27.37
CA GLY A 160 7.69 -4.65 27.04
C GLY A 160 8.13 -5.30 25.72
N ILE A 161 7.21 -5.48 24.78
CA ILE A 161 7.49 -6.05 23.46
C ILE A 161 7.83 -4.92 22.49
N GLU A 162 8.98 -5.04 21.81
CA GLU A 162 9.39 -4.06 20.80
C GLU A 162 8.55 -4.20 19.53
N ILE A 163 8.07 -3.07 19.00
CA ILE A 163 7.17 -3.06 17.85
C ILE A 163 7.87 -2.45 16.64
N PHE A 164 7.82 -3.16 15.52
CA PHE A 164 8.37 -2.77 14.22
C PHE A 164 7.31 -2.85 13.13
N VAL A 165 7.49 -2.06 12.06
CA VAL A 165 6.65 -2.11 10.86
C VAL A 165 7.53 -2.25 9.63
N ALA A 166 7.22 -3.19 8.74
CA ALA A 166 7.91 -3.38 7.48
C ALA A 166 6.91 -3.46 6.32
N SER A 167 6.98 -2.52 5.37
CA SER A 167 6.02 -2.43 4.26
C SER A 167 6.67 -1.96 2.97
N GLY A 168 6.10 -2.37 1.84
CA GLY A 168 6.44 -1.84 0.51
C GLY A 168 5.95 -0.41 0.27
N ASP A 169 5.07 0.13 1.13
CA ASP A 169 4.63 1.51 1.04
C ASP A 169 5.78 2.50 1.32
N ARG A 170 5.67 3.71 0.76
CA ARG A 170 6.68 4.77 0.93
C ARG A 170 6.92 5.10 2.41
N GLN A 171 8.17 5.34 2.78
CA GLN A 171 8.58 5.71 4.14
C GLN A 171 7.72 6.84 4.73
N GLY A 172 7.43 7.89 3.95
CA GLY A 172 6.63 9.02 4.42
C GLY A 172 5.14 8.73 4.69
N SER A 173 4.56 7.67 4.10
CA SER A 173 3.20 7.21 4.49
C SER A 173 3.29 6.41 5.79
N LEU A 174 4.31 5.58 5.91
CA LEU A 174 4.55 4.73 7.08
C LEU A 174 4.87 5.54 8.33
N GLN A 175 5.68 6.59 8.22
CA GLN A 175 5.98 7.50 9.35
C GLN A 175 4.72 8.15 9.90
N LYS A 176 3.80 8.60 9.03
CA LYS A 176 2.51 9.16 9.48
C LYS A 176 1.66 8.14 10.23
N LEU A 177 1.64 6.89 9.77
CA LEU A 177 0.96 5.81 10.47
C LEU A 177 1.63 5.55 11.82
N ALA A 178 2.95 5.44 11.84
CA ALA A 178 3.72 5.17 13.04
C ALA A 178 3.55 6.27 14.09
N GLU A 179 3.54 7.54 13.69
CA GLU A 179 3.19 8.66 14.56
C GLU A 179 1.78 8.50 15.14
N TYR A 180 0.80 8.14 14.29
CA TYR A 180 -0.58 7.96 14.69
C TYR A 180 -0.80 6.82 15.71
N VAL A 181 -0.08 5.70 15.57
CA VAL A 181 -0.18 4.56 16.51
C VAL A 181 0.90 4.56 17.60
N GLY A 182 1.81 5.53 17.58
CA GLY A 182 2.89 5.69 18.55
C GLY A 182 4.02 4.66 18.43
N ILE A 183 4.40 4.24 17.21
CA ILE A 183 5.57 3.40 16.95
C ILE A 183 6.78 4.31 16.68
N PRO A 184 7.96 4.07 17.30
CA PRO A 184 9.15 4.89 17.04
C PRO A 184 9.58 4.85 15.58
N GLU A 185 9.90 5.99 14.98
CA GLU A 185 10.30 6.06 13.56
C GLU A 185 11.48 5.16 13.21
N LYS A 186 12.43 4.97 14.13
CA LYS A 186 13.58 4.06 13.95
C LYS A 186 13.18 2.58 13.74
N ASN A 187 11.95 2.22 14.10
CA ASN A 187 11.41 0.87 13.98
C ASN A 187 10.53 0.71 12.71
N VAL A 188 10.53 1.70 11.82
CA VAL A 188 9.67 1.77 10.64
C VAL A 188 10.50 1.61 9.36
N PHE A 189 10.27 0.52 8.65
CA PHE A 189 10.96 0.15 7.42
C PHE A 189 10.01 0.20 6.22
N GLY A 190 9.96 1.36 5.54
CA GLY A 190 9.25 1.55 4.28
C GLY A 190 10.06 1.09 3.07
N THR A 191 9.37 1.00 1.93
CA THR A 191 9.92 0.52 0.65
C THR A 191 10.61 -0.85 0.79
N ALA A 192 10.11 -1.69 1.71
CA ALA A 192 10.60 -3.04 1.95
C ALA A 192 9.85 -4.05 1.07
N ASP A 193 10.54 -4.56 0.05
CA ASP A 193 10.05 -5.69 -0.75
C ASP A 193 10.03 -7.01 0.06
N THR A 194 9.51 -8.08 -0.55
CA THR A 194 9.39 -9.41 0.06
C THR A 194 10.70 -9.91 0.68
N ARG A 195 11.83 -9.71 0.00
CA ARG A 195 13.14 -10.17 0.49
C ARG A 195 13.63 -9.28 1.62
N ARG A 196 13.44 -7.98 1.50
CA ARG A 196 13.84 -7.00 2.50
C ARG A 196 13.09 -7.21 3.82
N LYS A 197 11.79 -7.52 3.77
CA LYS A 197 11.00 -7.88 4.97
C LYS A 197 11.60 -9.07 5.70
N MET A 198 11.94 -10.15 4.98
CA MET A 198 12.65 -11.31 5.55
C MET A 198 14.00 -10.92 6.17
N GLU A 199 14.80 -10.10 5.49
CA GLU A 199 16.10 -9.64 6.02
C GLU A 199 15.95 -8.82 7.31
N ILE A 200 14.90 -8.00 7.42
CA ILE A 200 14.58 -7.26 8.65
C ILE A 200 14.29 -8.23 9.79
N VAL A 201 13.38 -9.20 9.58
CA VAL A 201 13.05 -10.23 10.57
C VAL A 201 14.31 -10.99 10.99
N LYS A 202 15.08 -11.50 10.02
CA LYS A 202 16.34 -12.22 10.26
C LYS A 202 17.35 -11.43 11.10
N ASN A 203 17.47 -10.13 10.88
CA ASN A 203 18.38 -9.29 11.66
C ASN A 203 17.86 -9.03 13.07
N LEU A 204 16.55 -8.86 13.25
CA LEU A 204 15.94 -8.71 14.57
C LEU A 204 16.09 -9.99 15.41
N LYS A 205 15.99 -11.16 14.79
CA LYS A 205 16.17 -12.47 15.46
C LYS A 205 17.52 -12.66 16.16
N LYS A 206 18.53 -11.86 15.80
CA LYS A 206 19.83 -11.87 16.51
C LYS A 206 19.73 -11.40 17.96
N ASN A 207 18.72 -10.58 18.29
CA ASN A 207 18.55 -9.95 19.59
C ASN A 207 17.17 -10.20 20.23
N TYR A 208 16.19 -10.59 19.42
CA TYR A 208 14.80 -10.78 19.83
C TYR A 208 14.31 -12.17 19.43
N LYS A 209 13.34 -12.70 20.18
CA LYS A 209 12.40 -13.67 19.63
C LYS A 209 11.33 -12.91 18.87
N VAL A 210 11.14 -13.21 17.59
CA VAL A 210 10.39 -12.37 16.65
C VAL A 210 9.10 -13.05 16.20
N MET A 211 7.98 -12.37 16.38
CA MET A 211 6.73 -12.69 15.68
C MET A 211 6.60 -11.78 14.45
N MET A 212 6.29 -12.36 13.29
CA MET A 212 5.90 -11.60 12.09
C MET A 212 4.39 -11.72 11.92
N VAL A 213 3.70 -10.61 11.73
CA VAL A 213 2.27 -10.56 11.42
C VAL A 213 2.09 -9.96 10.03
N GLY A 214 1.47 -10.70 9.12
CA GLY A 214 1.24 -10.27 7.73
C GLY A 214 -0.03 -10.86 7.15
N ASN A 215 -0.36 -10.50 5.91
CA ASN A 215 -1.63 -10.88 5.28
C ASN A 215 -1.54 -11.28 3.81
N ASP A 216 -0.37 -11.13 3.15
CA ASP A 216 -0.27 -11.35 1.71
C ASP A 216 0.95 -12.17 1.27
N LEU A 217 1.06 -12.36 -0.05
CA LEU A 217 2.16 -13.09 -0.69
C LEU A 217 3.54 -12.45 -0.44
N ASN A 218 3.60 -11.15 -0.21
CA ASN A 218 4.84 -10.43 0.05
C ASN A 218 5.38 -10.70 1.46
N ASP A 219 4.57 -11.27 2.34
CA ASP A 219 4.96 -11.57 3.71
C ASP A 219 5.47 -13.00 3.88
N ILE A 220 5.25 -13.90 2.91
CA ILE A 220 5.58 -15.34 3.00
C ILE A 220 7.01 -15.59 3.49
N LEU A 221 8.00 -14.87 2.96
CA LEU A 221 9.40 -15.08 3.35
C LEU A 221 9.67 -14.59 4.78
N ALA A 222 9.05 -13.49 5.19
CA ALA A 222 9.18 -12.94 6.53
C ALA A 222 8.45 -13.80 7.56
N LEU A 223 7.27 -14.32 7.23
CA LEU A 223 6.48 -15.25 8.06
C LEU A 223 7.30 -16.51 8.35
N LYS A 224 7.91 -17.12 7.33
CA LYS A 224 8.75 -18.32 7.48
C LYS A 224 10.06 -18.10 8.21
N GLU A 225 10.62 -16.89 8.11
CA GLU A 225 11.89 -16.56 8.78
C GLU A 225 11.69 -16.24 10.27
N ALA A 226 10.51 -15.76 10.66
CA ALA A 226 10.18 -15.42 12.05
C ALA A 226 10.30 -16.63 13.00
N ASP A 227 10.34 -16.37 14.31
CA ASP A 227 10.19 -17.45 15.28
C ASP A 227 8.73 -17.92 15.37
N ILE A 228 7.79 -17.01 15.11
CA ILE A 228 6.37 -17.28 14.92
C ILE A 228 5.84 -16.42 13.77
N GLY A 229 5.36 -17.04 12.71
CA GLY A 229 4.64 -16.39 11.61
C GLY A 229 3.13 -16.40 11.86
N VAL A 230 2.49 -15.24 11.83
CA VAL A 230 1.04 -15.08 12.01
C VAL A 230 0.43 -14.47 10.76
N LEU A 231 -0.49 -15.20 10.15
CA LEU A 231 -1.37 -14.69 9.10
C LEU A 231 -2.59 -14.02 9.74
N THR A 232 -2.82 -12.76 9.44
CA THR A 232 -4.10 -12.09 9.74
C THR A 232 -5.03 -12.09 8.52
N LEU A 233 -6.28 -12.48 8.74
CA LEU A 233 -7.37 -12.45 7.75
C LEU A 233 -8.26 -11.22 7.94
N GLN A 234 -7.89 -10.29 8.82
CA GLN A 234 -8.71 -9.15 9.18
C GLN A 234 -9.04 -8.23 7.98
N GLN A 235 -8.15 -8.20 6.99
CA GLN A 235 -8.45 -7.66 5.68
C GLN A 235 -9.26 -8.70 4.90
N ASP A 236 -10.59 -8.57 4.91
CA ASP A 236 -11.56 -9.43 4.24
C ASP A 236 -11.29 -9.55 2.72
N LYS A 237 -10.37 -10.46 2.36
CA LYS A 237 -9.88 -10.73 1.01
C LYS A 237 -9.51 -12.20 0.87
N ASN A 238 -9.60 -12.71 -0.36
CA ASN A 238 -9.12 -14.05 -0.68
C ASN A 238 -7.60 -14.13 -0.53
N VAL A 239 -7.15 -14.88 0.48
CA VAL A 239 -5.74 -15.16 0.73
C VAL A 239 -5.32 -16.46 0.03
N SER A 240 -4.18 -16.42 -0.67
CA SER A 240 -3.65 -17.61 -1.36
C SER A 240 -3.25 -18.70 -0.37
N LYS A 241 -3.49 -19.97 -0.73
CA LYS A 241 -3.05 -21.14 0.06
C LYS A 241 -1.55 -21.07 0.44
N ARG A 242 -0.71 -20.51 -0.43
CA ARG A 242 0.73 -20.35 -0.16
C ARG A 242 1.04 -19.49 1.05
N VAL A 243 0.17 -18.54 1.39
CA VAL A 243 0.32 -17.68 2.58
C VAL A 243 -0.11 -18.45 3.83
N TYR A 244 -1.20 -19.22 3.76
CA TYR A 244 -1.60 -20.13 4.84
C TYR A 244 -0.48 -21.13 5.16
N ASP A 245 0.09 -21.77 4.13
CA ASP A 245 1.18 -22.74 4.29
C ASP A 245 2.49 -22.11 4.82
N ALA A 246 2.58 -20.78 4.90
CA ALA A 246 3.73 -20.04 5.39
C ALA A 246 3.61 -19.57 6.83
N ALA A 247 2.42 -19.62 7.42
CA ALA A 247 2.14 -19.11 8.76
C ALA A 247 1.98 -20.27 9.76
N ASP A 248 2.44 -20.05 11.00
CA ASP A 248 2.25 -20.97 12.12
C ASP A 248 0.85 -20.80 12.74
N PHE A 249 0.34 -19.57 12.75
CA PHE A 249 -0.98 -19.22 13.25
C PHE A 249 -1.77 -18.40 12.24
N VAL A 250 -3.10 -18.54 12.30
CA VAL A 250 -4.04 -17.73 11.54
C VAL A 250 -4.99 -17.06 12.52
N VAL A 251 -5.20 -15.75 12.36
CA VAL A 251 -6.11 -14.95 13.19
C VAL A 251 -7.11 -14.21 12.31
N GLU A 252 -8.35 -14.09 12.77
CA GLU A 252 -9.37 -13.28 12.07
C GLU A 252 -9.36 -11.83 12.55
N ASN A 253 -8.93 -11.60 13.78
CA ASN A 253 -8.76 -10.29 14.37
C ASN A 253 -7.36 -10.12 14.96
N ILE A 254 -6.71 -8.99 14.68
CA ILE A 254 -5.36 -8.69 15.16
C ILE A 254 -5.24 -8.72 16.69
N LYS A 255 -6.33 -8.58 17.46
CA LYS A 255 -6.29 -8.77 18.92
C LYS A 255 -5.88 -10.17 19.34
N GLU A 256 -6.15 -11.17 18.52
CA GLU A 256 -5.88 -12.57 18.86
C GLU A 256 -4.38 -12.86 18.96
N ILE A 257 -3.52 -12.05 18.32
CA ILE A 257 -2.06 -12.19 18.45
C ILE A 257 -1.61 -12.02 19.92
N LEU A 258 -2.36 -11.28 20.73
CA LEU A 258 -2.06 -11.07 22.15
C LEU A 258 -2.20 -12.35 22.98
N LYS A 259 -2.81 -13.41 22.42
CA LYS A 259 -2.97 -14.72 23.06
C LYS A 259 -1.86 -15.70 22.66
N ILE A 260 -1.05 -15.36 21.66
CA ILE A 260 0.02 -16.21 21.15
C ILE A 260 1.28 -15.95 21.99
N ASP A 261 1.78 -16.99 22.67
CA ASP A 261 3.03 -16.89 23.41
C ASP A 261 4.22 -17.25 22.52
N PHE A 262 5.29 -16.47 22.65
CA PHE A 262 6.55 -16.64 21.93
C PHE A 262 7.69 -16.10 22.76
#